data_AF-S9SKT7-F1
#
_entry.id   AF-S9SKT7-F1
#
_cell.length_a   1.000
_cell.length_b   1.000
_cell.length_c   1.000
_cell.angle_alpha   90.00
_cell.angle_beta   90.00
_cell.angle_gamma   90.00
#
_symmetry.space_group_name_H-M   'P 1'
#
loop_
_entity.id
_entity.type
_entity.pdbx_description
1 polymer ?
#
loop_
_entity_poly.entity_id
_entity_poly.type
_entity_poly.pdbx_seq_one_letter_code
_entity_poly.pdbx_strand_id
1 'polypeptide(L)'
;MALTTGDTLPDATLLQMGENGPEQVKLSDKTAGRKVVLFAVPGAFTPTCHSAHVPSFIRTKDGFADKGVDEIICVSVNDAFVMQAWGDATGANEAGITMLGDPEAEFTKAIDMDFTAPPVGLIARSKRYAMLVEDGKVTLLHAEESPGECEISAGESLLEAM
;
A
#
# COMPACT_ATOMS: atom_id res chain seq x y z
N MET A 1 -9.24 13.41 -9.75
CA MET A 1 -8.87 12.75 -11.02
C MET A 1 -8.15 11.48 -10.64
N ALA A 2 -8.36 10.39 -11.37
CA ALA A 2 -7.63 9.16 -11.12
C ALA A 2 -6.13 9.39 -11.25
N LEU A 3 -5.38 8.88 -10.28
CA LEU A 3 -3.92 8.94 -10.26
C LEU A 3 -3.36 8.20 -11.48
N THR A 4 -2.40 8.81 -12.16
CA THR A 4 -1.70 8.23 -13.31
C THR A 4 -0.19 8.34 -13.16
N THR A 5 0.56 7.56 -13.95
CA THR A 5 2.01 7.71 -14.02
C THR A 5 2.39 9.14 -14.43
N GLY A 6 3.27 9.75 -13.66
CA GLY A 6 3.69 11.14 -13.83
C GLY A 6 3.08 12.11 -12.83
N ASP A 7 2.02 11.71 -12.13
CA ASP A 7 1.39 12.55 -11.09
C ASP A 7 2.19 12.55 -9.79
N THR A 8 2.10 13.64 -9.03
CA THR A 8 2.60 13.72 -7.65
C THR A 8 1.52 13.20 -6.71
N LEU A 9 1.91 12.41 -5.71
CA LEU A 9 0.99 11.95 -4.67
C LEU A 9 0.33 13.14 -3.94
N PRO A 10 -0.95 13.03 -3.55
CA PRO A 10 -1.59 14.07 -2.75
C PRO A 10 -0.92 14.16 -1.38
N ASP A 11 -0.98 15.35 -0.77
CA ASP A 11 -0.64 15.48 0.64
C ASP A 11 -1.67 14.71 1.46
N ALA A 12 -1.21 13.66 2.13
CA ALA A 12 -2.05 12.73 2.86
C ALA A 12 -1.40 12.37 4.19
N THR A 13 -2.23 12.23 5.22
CA THR A 13 -1.81 11.75 6.54
C THR A 13 -2.45 10.40 6.79
N LEU A 14 -1.62 9.38 6.97
CA LEU A 14 -2.02 8.02 7.28
C LEU A 14 -1.72 7.72 8.75
N LEU A 15 -2.15 6.56 9.25
CA LEU A 15 -1.89 6.14 10.62
C LEU A 15 -1.02 4.89 10.68
N GLN A 16 -0.12 4.83 11.66
CA GLN A 16 0.60 3.61 12.02
C GLN A 16 0.54 3.39 13.54
N MET A 17 0.88 2.20 14.02
CA MET A 17 1.05 1.98 15.47
C MET A 17 2.46 2.39 15.89
N GLY A 18 2.56 3.33 16.84
CA GLY A 18 3.80 3.67 17.53
C GLY A 18 3.83 3.15 18.96
N GLU A 19 4.89 3.47 19.70
CA GLU A 19 5.11 2.97 21.07
C GLU A 19 4.01 3.40 22.05
N ASN A 20 3.38 4.56 21.80
CA ASN A 20 2.38 5.16 22.67
C ASN A 20 0.95 5.07 22.10
N GLY A 21 0.75 4.30 21.02
CA GLY A 21 -0.55 4.17 20.33
C GLY A 21 -0.51 4.64 18.87
N PRO A 22 -1.68 4.87 18.24
CA PRO A 22 -1.74 5.33 16.85
C PRO A 22 -1.05 6.69 16.65
N GLU A 23 -0.20 6.77 15.64
CA GLU A 23 0.56 7.95 15.25
C GLU A 23 0.24 8.37 13.82
N GLN A 24 0.28 9.67 13.57
CA GLN A 24 0.08 10.25 12.24
C GLN A 24 1.38 10.19 11.44
N VAL A 25 1.29 9.76 10.18
CA VAL A 25 2.38 9.66 9.23
C VAL A 25 2.01 10.47 8.00
N LYS A 26 2.73 11.57 7.75
CA LYS A 26 2.59 12.28 6.47
C LYS A 26 3.26 11.48 5.37
N LEU A 27 2.55 11.25 4.28
CA LEU A 27 3.07 10.48 3.15
C LEU A 27 4.24 11.19 2.46
N SER A 28 4.26 12.52 2.49
CA SER A 28 5.37 13.34 2.01
C SER A 28 6.67 13.10 2.78
N ASP A 29 6.61 12.95 4.12
CA ASP A 29 7.78 12.64 4.94
C ASP A 29 8.38 11.27 4.60
N LYS A 30 7.56 10.35 4.08
CA LYS A 30 7.99 9.03 3.63
C LYS A 30 8.56 9.03 2.21
N THR A 31 8.18 9.96 1.34
CA THR A 31 8.44 9.87 -0.10
C THR A 31 9.35 10.98 -0.65
N ALA A 32 9.50 12.10 0.05
CA ALA A 32 10.36 13.21 -0.38
C ALA A 32 11.84 12.78 -0.45
N GLY A 33 12.47 13.00 -1.60
CA GLY A 33 13.87 12.64 -1.87
C GLY A 33 14.18 11.13 -1.83
N ARG A 34 13.16 10.27 -1.84
CA ARG A 34 13.27 8.82 -1.67
C ARG A 34 12.64 8.06 -2.82
N LYS A 35 13.07 6.81 -3.00
CA LYS A 35 12.47 5.83 -3.92
C LYS A 35 11.68 4.81 -3.10
N VAL A 36 10.37 4.83 -3.22
CA VAL A 36 9.45 4.05 -2.37
C VAL A 36 8.56 3.19 -3.25
N VAL A 37 8.38 1.94 -2.84
CA VAL A 37 7.30 1.09 -3.35
C VAL A 37 6.11 1.26 -2.43
N LEU A 38 4.95 1.62 -2.99
CA LEU A 38 3.70 1.69 -2.26
C LEU A 38 2.67 0.78 -2.93
N PHE A 39 2.08 -0.13 -2.16
CA PHE A 39 0.99 -0.96 -2.64
C PHE A 39 -0.21 -0.85 -1.70
N ALA A 40 -1.41 -1.02 -2.24
CA ALA A 40 -2.63 -0.97 -1.46
C ALA A 40 -3.50 -2.22 -1.66
N VAL A 41 -4.28 -2.49 -0.63
CA VAL A 41 -5.15 -3.66 -0.55
C VAL A 41 -6.57 -3.30 -0.11
N PRO A 42 -7.58 -4.06 -0.60
CA PRO A 42 -8.96 -3.94 -0.12
C PRO A 42 -9.17 -4.06 1.39
N GLY A 43 -8.36 -4.85 2.08
CA GLY A 43 -8.51 -5.00 3.51
C GLY A 43 -7.58 -6.02 4.13
N ALA A 44 -7.13 -5.70 5.35
CA ALA A 44 -6.46 -6.65 6.21
C ALA A 44 -7.27 -7.95 6.38
N PHE A 45 -6.57 -9.08 6.48
CA PHE A 45 -7.13 -10.44 6.65
C PHE A 45 -8.05 -10.96 5.53
N THR A 46 -8.29 -10.21 4.44
CA THR A 46 -9.01 -10.74 3.29
C THR A 46 -8.13 -11.73 2.50
N PRO A 47 -8.69 -12.82 1.91
CA PRO A 47 -7.90 -13.97 1.44
C PRO A 47 -6.75 -13.62 0.48
N THR A 48 -7.03 -12.89 -0.60
CA THR A 48 -6.01 -12.50 -1.59
C THR A 48 -4.95 -11.58 -0.98
N CYS A 49 -5.36 -10.64 -0.12
CA CYS A 49 -4.44 -9.69 0.50
C CYS A 49 -3.50 -10.38 1.49
N HIS A 50 -4.04 -11.28 2.30
CA HIS A 50 -3.31 -11.99 3.35
C HIS A 50 -2.38 -13.08 2.79
N SER A 51 -2.86 -13.89 1.84
CA SER A 51 -2.13 -15.08 1.40
C SER A 51 -1.33 -14.90 0.10
N ALA A 52 -1.56 -13.83 -0.67
CA ALA A 52 -0.87 -13.60 -1.93
C ALA A 52 -0.19 -12.23 -2.01
N HIS A 53 -0.94 -11.13 -1.84
CA HIS A 53 -0.42 -9.80 -2.15
C HIS A 53 0.67 -9.34 -1.17
N VAL A 54 0.43 -9.30 0.14
CA VAL A 54 1.49 -8.96 1.11
C VAL A 54 2.68 -9.93 1.02
N PRO A 55 2.49 -11.27 0.99
CA PRO A 55 3.59 -12.21 0.80
C PRO A 55 4.42 -11.98 -0.47
N SER A 56 3.84 -11.45 -1.55
CA SER A 56 4.59 -11.12 -2.77
C SER A 56 5.69 -10.09 -2.52
N PHE A 57 5.36 -9.01 -1.80
CA PHE A 57 6.33 -7.97 -1.44
C PHE A 57 7.35 -8.45 -0.40
N ILE A 58 6.99 -9.39 0.48
CA ILE A 58 7.95 -10.02 1.40
C ILE A 58 9.01 -10.81 0.61
N ARG A 59 8.58 -11.60 -0.38
CA ARG A 59 9.51 -12.40 -1.21
C ARG A 59 10.42 -11.53 -2.08
N THR A 60 9.94 -10.39 -2.55
CA THR A 60 10.68 -9.53 -3.49
C THR A 60 11.43 -8.37 -2.84
N LYS A 61 11.35 -8.23 -1.50
CA LYS A 61 11.94 -7.10 -0.77
C LYS A 61 13.42 -6.86 -1.08
N ASP A 62 14.21 -7.93 -1.16
CA ASP A 62 15.64 -7.82 -1.40
C ASP A 62 15.94 -7.37 -2.83
N GLY A 63 15.13 -7.81 -3.80
CA GLY A 63 15.23 -7.34 -5.19
C GLY A 63 14.86 -5.86 -5.34
N PHE A 64 13.90 -5.36 -4.56
CA PHE A 64 13.59 -3.93 -4.51
C PHE A 64 14.75 -3.14 -3.89
N ALA A 65 15.35 -3.64 -2.81
CA ALA A 65 16.51 -3.02 -2.19
C ALA A 65 17.72 -2.97 -3.15
N ASP A 66 17.98 -4.03 -3.92
CA ASP A 66 19.02 -4.07 -4.95
C ASP A 66 18.81 -3.03 -6.07
N LYS A 67 17.54 -2.63 -6.31
CA LYS A 67 17.16 -1.55 -7.25
C LYS A 67 17.09 -0.16 -6.58
N GLY A 68 17.57 -0.03 -5.34
CA GLY A 68 17.65 1.23 -4.62
C GLY A 68 16.32 1.72 -4.04
N VAL A 69 15.35 0.83 -3.78
CA VAL A 69 14.14 1.19 -3.05
C VAL A 69 14.47 1.34 -1.56
N ASP A 70 14.12 2.49 -0.99
CA ASP A 70 14.36 2.83 0.40
C ASP A 70 13.34 2.21 1.37
N GLU A 71 12.10 2.00 0.92
CA GLU A 71 11.00 1.51 1.74
C GLU A 71 9.88 0.87 0.91
N ILE A 72 9.24 -0.14 1.47
CA ILE A 72 8.02 -0.76 0.93
C ILE A 72 6.88 -0.47 1.91
N ILE A 73 5.81 0.13 1.41
CA ILE A 73 4.65 0.58 2.19
C ILE A 73 3.40 -0.15 1.73
N CYS A 74 2.69 -0.79 2.67
CA CYS A 74 1.35 -1.33 2.48
C CYS A 74 0.30 -0.35 3.02
N VAL A 75 -0.67 0.04 2.19
CA VAL A 75 -1.81 0.87 2.60
C VAL A 75 -3.10 0.06 2.59
N SER A 76 -3.95 0.25 3.61
CA SER A 76 -5.33 -0.25 3.58
C SER A 76 -6.29 0.68 4.32
N VAL A 77 -7.57 0.67 3.93
CA VAL A 77 -8.65 1.34 4.65
C VAL A 77 -9.05 0.50 5.87
N ASN A 78 -8.14 0.49 6.83
CA ASN A 78 -8.23 -0.13 8.13
C ASN A 78 -7.56 0.82 9.14
N ASP A 79 -7.92 0.73 10.41
CA ASP A 79 -7.25 1.47 11.47
C ASP A 79 -5.84 0.91 11.78
N ALA A 80 -5.03 1.71 12.50
CA ALA A 80 -3.66 1.36 12.83
C ALA A 80 -3.53 0.10 13.72
N PHE A 81 -4.53 -0.19 14.57
CA PHE A 81 -4.49 -1.39 15.43
C PHE A 81 -4.60 -2.65 14.57
N VAL A 82 -5.55 -2.65 13.64
CA VAL A 82 -5.73 -3.75 12.68
C VAL A 82 -4.50 -3.88 11.77
N MET A 83 -3.97 -2.78 11.25
CA MET A 83 -2.79 -2.81 10.38
C MET A 83 -1.55 -3.36 11.09
N GLN A 84 -1.32 -2.98 12.36
CA GLN A 84 -0.23 -3.52 13.17
C GLN A 84 -0.37 -5.04 13.36
N ALA A 85 -1.52 -5.49 13.89
CA ALA A 85 -1.76 -6.90 14.16
C ALA A 85 -1.72 -7.75 12.88
N TRP A 86 -2.17 -7.19 11.75
CA TRP A 86 -2.12 -7.88 10.47
C TRP A 86 -0.69 -7.95 9.91
N GLY A 87 0.10 -6.89 10.08
CA GLY A 87 1.52 -6.89 9.75
C GLY A 87 2.29 -7.98 10.52
N ASP A 88 1.99 -8.15 11.81
CA ASP A 88 2.57 -9.22 12.64
C ASP A 88 2.11 -10.61 12.16
N ALA A 89 0.80 -10.78 11.90
CA ALA A 89 0.23 -12.06 11.49
C ALA A 89 0.71 -12.54 10.10
N THR A 90 1.09 -11.63 9.22
CA THR A 90 1.60 -11.95 7.87
C THR A 90 3.13 -12.03 7.80
N GLY A 91 3.83 -11.61 8.85
CA GLY A 91 5.29 -11.44 8.84
C GLY A 91 5.78 -10.18 8.11
N ALA A 92 4.87 -9.29 7.71
CA ALA A 92 5.22 -8.05 7.00
C ALA A 92 6.08 -7.11 7.88
N ASN A 93 5.75 -7.01 9.17
CA ASN A 93 6.52 -6.18 10.12
C ASN A 93 7.94 -6.74 10.30
N GLU A 94 8.09 -8.06 10.43
CA GLU A 94 9.41 -8.73 10.52
C GLU A 94 10.21 -8.54 9.23
N ALA A 95 9.54 -8.55 8.07
CA ALA A 95 10.15 -8.29 6.77
C ALA A 95 10.51 -6.81 6.54
N GLY A 96 10.12 -5.90 7.43
CA GLY A 96 10.37 -4.46 7.32
C GLY A 96 9.43 -3.72 6.36
N ILE A 97 8.25 -4.28 6.06
CA ILE A 97 7.20 -3.59 5.30
C ILE A 97 6.45 -2.65 6.25
N THR A 98 6.36 -1.37 5.89
CA THR A 98 5.61 -0.38 6.66
C THR A 98 4.11 -0.54 6.41
N MET A 99 3.34 -0.75 7.48
CA MET A 99 1.89 -0.97 7.42
C MET A 99 1.13 0.30 7.82
N LEU A 100 0.49 0.98 6.86
CA LEU A 100 -0.23 2.24 7.08
C LEU A 100 -1.74 2.09 6.90
N GLY A 101 -2.49 2.56 7.88
CA GLY A 101 -3.95 2.67 7.85
C GLY A 101 -4.43 3.99 7.25
N ASP A 102 -5.41 3.92 6.37
CA ASP A 102 -6.18 5.04 5.82
C ASP A 102 -7.63 4.95 6.31
N PRO A 103 -7.91 5.10 7.63
CA PRO A 103 -9.20 4.72 8.21
C PRO A 103 -10.40 5.51 7.67
N GLU A 104 -10.18 6.74 7.19
CA GLU A 104 -11.23 7.60 6.62
C GLU A 104 -11.31 7.50 5.08
N ALA A 105 -10.43 6.69 4.48
CA ALA A 105 -10.22 6.55 3.05
C ALA A 105 -9.87 7.88 2.35
N GLU A 106 -9.27 8.83 3.06
CA GLU A 106 -8.98 10.17 2.53
C GLU A 106 -7.95 10.09 1.40
N PHE A 107 -6.84 9.39 1.63
CA PHE A 107 -5.83 9.16 0.60
C PHE A 107 -6.42 8.37 -0.55
N THR A 108 -7.09 7.25 -0.24
CA THR A 108 -7.65 6.33 -1.22
C THR A 108 -8.66 7.02 -2.16
N LYS A 109 -9.55 7.87 -1.62
CA LYS A 109 -10.50 8.64 -2.41
C LYS A 109 -9.82 9.76 -3.21
N ALA A 110 -8.80 10.41 -2.63
CA ALA A 110 -8.08 11.50 -3.31
C ALA A 110 -7.43 11.05 -4.62
N ILE A 111 -7.02 9.77 -4.69
CA ILE A 111 -6.43 9.16 -5.88
C ILE A 111 -7.43 8.38 -6.77
N ASP A 112 -8.74 8.43 -6.46
CA ASP A 112 -9.83 7.73 -7.18
C ASP A 112 -9.70 6.19 -7.18
N MET A 113 -9.07 5.66 -6.12
CA MET A 113 -8.85 4.22 -5.94
C MET A 113 -9.79 3.64 -4.89
N ASP A 114 -10.86 4.31 -4.49
CA ASP A 114 -11.86 3.71 -3.60
C ASP A 114 -12.87 2.83 -4.34
N PHE A 115 -13.42 1.84 -3.63
CA PHE A 115 -14.56 1.08 -4.07
C PHE A 115 -15.44 0.67 -2.89
N THR A 116 -16.69 0.33 -3.18
CA THR A 116 -17.65 -0.16 -2.18
C THR A 116 -18.38 -1.40 -2.71
N ALA A 117 -18.42 -2.46 -1.90
CA ALA A 117 -19.14 -3.70 -2.15
C ALA A 117 -19.96 -4.08 -0.89
N PRO A 118 -21.14 -3.46 -0.68
CA PRO A 118 -21.94 -3.66 0.52
C PRO A 118 -22.35 -5.12 0.82
N PRO A 119 -22.66 -5.98 -0.16
CA PRO A 119 -23.03 -7.38 0.11
C PRO A 119 -21.96 -8.19 0.87
N VAL A 120 -20.70 -7.77 0.82
CA VAL A 120 -19.56 -8.40 1.52
C VAL A 120 -18.98 -7.50 2.61
N GLY A 121 -19.67 -6.41 2.97
CA GLY A 121 -19.28 -5.51 4.06
C GLY A 121 -18.07 -4.62 3.78
N LEU A 122 -17.64 -4.48 2.52
CA LEU A 122 -16.51 -3.64 2.14
C LEU A 122 -17.02 -2.24 1.76
N ILE A 123 -16.80 -1.27 2.64
CA ILE A 123 -17.22 0.13 2.43
C ILE A 123 -15.99 1.01 2.30
N ALA A 124 -15.97 1.85 1.26
CA ALA A 124 -14.90 2.81 0.98
C ALA A 124 -13.48 2.21 1.03
N ARG A 125 -13.31 0.98 0.55
CA ARG A 125 -12.02 0.27 0.59
C ARG A 125 -11.12 0.67 -0.58
N SER A 126 -9.83 0.42 -0.44
CA SER A 126 -8.86 0.64 -1.52
C SER A 126 -8.93 -0.46 -2.57
N LYS A 127 -9.02 -0.10 -3.85
CA LYS A 127 -8.74 -1.01 -4.97
C LYS A 127 -7.31 -1.55 -4.81
N ARG A 128 -7.02 -2.67 -5.46
CA ARG A 128 -5.67 -3.23 -5.43
C ARG A 128 -4.79 -2.54 -6.46
N TYR A 129 -3.66 -2.03 -6.02
CA TYR A 129 -2.64 -1.47 -6.89
C TYR A 129 -1.27 -1.55 -6.24
N ALA A 130 -0.24 -1.39 -7.06
CA ALA A 130 1.13 -1.14 -6.62
C ALA A 130 1.76 -0.06 -7.49
N MET A 131 2.61 0.76 -6.90
CA MET A 131 3.28 1.86 -7.59
C MET A 131 4.72 2.05 -7.11
N LEU A 132 5.55 2.51 -8.04
CA LEU A 132 6.85 3.06 -7.72
C LEU A 132 6.73 4.58 -7.61
N VAL A 133 7.28 5.13 -6.54
CA VAL A 133 7.23 6.55 -6.22
C VAL A 133 8.65 7.05 -6.03
N GLU A 134 9.05 8.07 -6.81
CA GLU A 134 10.36 8.73 -6.71
C GLU A 134 10.15 10.21 -6.41
N ASP A 135 10.64 10.68 -5.25
CA ASP A 135 10.47 12.07 -4.79
C ASP A 135 9.00 12.53 -4.80
N GLY A 136 8.12 11.67 -4.26
CA GLY A 136 6.67 11.89 -4.22
C GLY A 136 5.96 11.77 -5.58
N LYS A 137 6.67 11.52 -6.68
CA LYS A 137 6.10 11.36 -8.02
C LYS A 137 5.92 9.90 -8.40
N VAL A 138 4.76 9.53 -8.91
CA VAL A 138 4.47 8.18 -9.41
C VAL A 138 5.21 7.95 -10.72
N THR A 139 6.13 6.99 -10.75
CA THR A 139 6.92 6.64 -11.94
C THR A 139 6.46 5.33 -12.59
N LEU A 140 5.82 4.45 -11.83
CA LEU A 140 5.12 3.27 -12.32
C LEU A 140 3.82 3.08 -11.52
N LEU A 141 2.75 2.64 -12.18
CA LEU A 141 1.47 2.33 -11.54
C LEU A 141 0.86 1.08 -12.18
N HIS A 142 0.67 0.04 -11.38
CA HIS A 142 -0.07 -1.17 -11.72
C HIS A 142 -1.34 -1.25 -10.87
N ALA A 143 -2.48 -0.89 -11.44
CA ALA A 143 -3.78 -0.98 -10.78
C ALA A 143 -4.59 -2.12 -11.39
N GLU A 144 -5.05 -3.05 -10.55
CA GLU A 144 -5.87 -4.18 -11.00
C GLU A 144 -7.22 -3.70 -11.51
N GLU A 145 -7.77 -4.42 -12.50
CA GLU A 145 -9.13 -4.14 -12.99
C GLU A 145 -10.19 -4.51 -11.94
N SER A 146 -9.94 -5.59 -11.19
CA SER A 146 -10.81 -6.07 -10.11
C SER A 146 -10.10 -6.12 -8.76
N PRO A 147 -10.74 -5.69 -7.65
CA PRO A 147 -10.17 -5.82 -6.31
C PRO A 147 -9.79 -7.26 -5.89
N GLY A 148 -10.37 -8.28 -6.55
CA GLY A 148 -10.11 -9.69 -6.27
C GLY A 148 -8.86 -10.25 -6.96
N GLU A 149 -8.38 -9.61 -8.03
CA GLU A 149 -7.20 -10.01 -8.80
C GLU A 149 -5.93 -9.59 -8.07
N CYS A 150 -4.82 -10.26 -8.34
CA CYS A 150 -3.49 -9.96 -7.79
C CYS A 150 -2.45 -10.51 -8.76
N GLU A 151 -2.36 -9.85 -9.91
CA GLU A 151 -1.47 -10.22 -11.01
C GLU A 151 -0.47 -9.10 -11.22
N ILE A 152 -0.88 -8.00 -11.84
CA ILE A 152 0.03 -6.90 -12.20
C ILE A 152 0.49 -6.10 -10.97
N SER A 153 -0.30 -6.05 -9.92
CA SER A 153 0.04 -5.37 -8.66
C SER A 153 0.96 -6.20 -7.76
N ALA A 154 1.20 -7.48 -8.06
CA ALA A 154 2.08 -8.32 -7.27
C ALA A 154 3.52 -7.78 -7.22
N GLY A 155 4.21 -8.05 -6.10
CA GLY A 155 5.59 -7.62 -5.88
C GLY A 155 6.55 -8.10 -6.98
N GLU A 156 6.37 -9.32 -7.50
CA GLU A 156 7.17 -9.84 -8.62
C GLU A 156 6.95 -9.03 -9.91
N SER A 157 5.71 -8.74 -10.25
CA SER A 157 5.37 -8.00 -11.48
C SER A 157 5.81 -6.55 -11.43
N LEU A 158 5.69 -5.89 -10.27
CA LEU A 158 6.24 -4.54 -10.10
C LEU A 158 7.77 -4.56 -10.18
N LEU A 159 8.43 -5.53 -9.50
CA LEU A 159 9.89 -5.64 -9.52
C LEU A 159 10.43 -5.89 -10.94
N GLU A 160 9.75 -6.71 -11.75
CA GLU A 160 10.11 -6.96 -13.14
C GLU A 160 10.05 -5.70 -14.01
N ALA A 161 9.07 -4.81 -13.75
CA ALA A 161 8.86 -3.59 -14.53
C ALA A 161 9.80 -2.42 -14.19
N MET A 162 10.56 -2.51 -13.09
CA MET A 162 11.52 -1.49 -12.63
C MET A 162 12.86 -1.54 -13.36
#